data_AF-A0A1H4V644-F1
#
_entry.id   AF-A0A1H4V644-F1
#
_cell.length_a   1.000
_cell.length_b   1.000
_cell.length_c   1.000
_cell.angle_alpha   90.00
_cell.angle_beta   90.00
_cell.angle_gamma   90.00
#
_symmetry.space_group_name_H-M   'P 1'
#
loop_
_entity.id
_entity.type
_entity.pdbx_description
1 polymer ?
#
loop_
_entity_poly.entity_id
_entity_poly.type
_entity_poly.pdbx_seq_one_letter_code
_entity_poly.pdbx_strand_id
1 'polypeptide(L)' 'MDLSSRKYHFIQELINVDKENIMDALERVLKREKEAHQEISTAHKKELDNRLESYKNNPSDLLDWDTVKNDW' A
#
# COMPACT_ATOMS: atom_id res chain seq x y z
N MET A 1 -25.58 16.54 0.05
CA MET A 1 -25.47 15.29 0.84
C MET A 1 -24.10 15.31 1.52
N ASP A 2 -24.06 15.14 2.85
CA ASP A 2 -22.80 15.11 3.61
C ASP A 2 -22.00 13.83 3.32
N LEU A 3 -20.74 13.80 3.76
CA LEU A 3 -19.84 12.68 3.50
C LEU A 3 -20.34 11.36 4.09
N SER A 4 -20.96 11.38 5.26
CA SER A 4 -21.48 10.17 5.90
C SER A 4 -22.65 9.59 5.12
N SER A 5 -23.58 10.45 4.69
CA SER A 5 -24.70 10.04 3.84
C SER A 5 -24.22 9.48 2.49
N ARG A 6 -23.19 10.09 1.86
CA ARG A 6 -22.58 9.56 0.62
C ARG A 6 -21.92 8.20 0.83
N LYS A 7 -21.20 8.00 1.94
CA LYS A 7 -20.58 6.71 2.28
C LYS A 7 -21.62 5.62 2.47
N TYR A 8 -22.71 5.94 3.18
CA TYR A 8 -23.79 4.99 3.41
C TYR A 8 -24.45 4.57 2.09
N HIS A 9 -24.79 5.53 1.23
CA HIS A 9 -25.36 5.24 -0.08
C HIS A 9 -24.43 4.35 -0.93
N PHE A 10 -23.13 4.67 -0.97
CA PHE A 10 -22.16 3.88 -1.71
C PHE A 10 -22.06 2.44 -1.20
N ILE A 11 -22.08 2.22 0.12
CA ILE A 11 -22.10 0.86 0.71
C ILE A 11 -23.34 0.08 0.26
N GLN A 12 -24.51 0.74 0.21
CA GLN A 12 -25.73 0.10 -0.29
C GLN A 12 -25.61 -0.28 -1.77
N GLU A 13 -24.99 0.55 -2.60
CA GLU A 13 -24.75 0.21 -4.01
C GLU A 13 -23.81 -0.99 -4.16
N LEU A 14 -22.73 -1.07 -3.36
CA LEU A 14 -21.78 -2.18 -3.37
C LEU A 14 -22.43 -3.54 -3.09
N ILE A 15 -23.42 -3.59 -2.18
CA ILE A 15 -24.12 -4.84 -1.83
C ILE A 15 -24.86 -5.43 -3.04
N ASN A 16 -25.29 -4.59 -3.97
CA ASN A 16 -26.04 -5.00 -5.16
C ASN A 16 -25.13 -5.29 -6.37
N VAL A 17 -23.81 -5.25 -6.21
CA VAL A 17 -22.87 -5.57 -7.30
C VAL A 17 -22.74 -7.09 -7.42
N ASP A 18 -23.37 -7.65 -8.44
CA ASP A 18 -23.36 -9.10 -8.67
C ASP A 18 -22.14 -9.61 -9.46
N LYS A 19 -21.38 -8.70 -10.09
CA LYS A 19 -20.24 -9.06 -10.95
C LYS A 19 -18.91 -8.89 -10.23
N GLU A 20 -18.19 -9.99 -10.05
CA GLU A 20 -16.89 -10.04 -9.38
C GLU A 20 -15.86 -9.08 -10.00
N ASN A 21 -15.78 -9.02 -11.33
CA ASN A 21 -14.84 -8.13 -12.01
C ASN A 21 -15.10 -6.63 -11.75
N ILE A 22 -16.33 -6.25 -11.38
CA ILE A 22 -16.65 -4.88 -10.98
C ILE A 22 -16.14 -4.64 -9.56
N MET A 23 -16.32 -5.59 -8.65
CA MET A 23 -15.76 -5.52 -7.30
C MET A 23 -14.24 -5.42 -7.31
N ASP A 24 -13.55 -6.25 -8.11
CA ASP A 24 -12.10 -6.21 -8.29
C ASP A 24 -11.61 -4.81 -8.71
N ALA A 25 -12.32 -4.18 -9.65
CA ALA A 25 -11.96 -2.85 -10.14
C ALA A 25 -12.10 -1.79 -9.04
N LEU A 26 -13.17 -1.86 -8.25
CA LEU A 26 -13.44 -0.92 -7.15
C LEU A 26 -12.42 -1.08 -6.02
N GLU A 27 -12.11 -2.31 -5.62
CA GLU A 27 -11.08 -2.60 -4.62
C GLU A 27 -9.71 -2.09 -5.06
N ARG A 28 -9.36 -2.27 -6.34
CA ARG A 28 -8.10 -1.77 -6.88
C ARG A 28 -7.99 -0.25 -6.79
N VAL A 29 -9.07 0.48 -7.05
CA VAL A 29 -9.10 1.95 -6.94
C VAL A 29 -8.89 2.36 -5.49
N LEU A 30 -9.65 1.78 -4.56
CA LEU A 30 -9.54 2.09 -3.13
C LEU A 30 -8.13 1.77 -2.58
N LYS A 31 -7.55 0.65 -3.00
CA LYS A 31 -6.20 0.25 -2.61
C LYS A 31 -5.15 1.23 -3.12
N ARG A 32 -5.22 1.66 -4.38
CA ARG A 32 -4.30 2.66 -4.94
C ARG A 32 -4.35 3.99 -4.21
N GLU A 33 -5.55 4.51 -3.91
CA GLU A 33 -5.69 5.76 -3.16
C GLU A 33 -5.14 5.62 -1.74
N LYS A 34 -5.39 4.48 -1.09
CA LYS A 34 -4.83 4.19 0.23
C LYS A 34 -3.31 4.14 0.18
N GLU A 35 -2.71 3.43 -0.78
CA GLU A 35 -1.27 3.31 -0.95
C GLU A 35 -0.61 4.65 -1.31
N ALA A 36 -1.25 5.45 -2.17
CA ALA A 36 -0.77 6.78 -2.54
C ALA A 36 -0.76 7.78 -1.38
N HIS A 37 -1.61 7.56 -0.37
CA HIS A 37 -1.70 8.37 0.84
C HIS A 37 -1.14 7.68 2.08
N GLN A 38 -0.60 6.47 1.92
CA GLN A 38 0.11 5.78 2.97
C GLN A 38 1.49 6.44 3.06
N GLU A 39 1.63 7.41 3.97
CA GLU A 39 2.93 7.98 4.27
C GLU A 39 3.84 6.87 4.79
N ILE A 40 4.89 6.55 4.02
CA ILE A 40 6.01 5.77 4.52
C ILE A 40 6.55 6.56 5.72
N SER A 41 6.63 5.92 6.89
CA SER A 41 7.16 6.57 8.09
C SER A 41 8.53 7.17 7.76
N THR A 42 8.86 8.30 8.37
CA THR A 42 10.18 8.94 8.17
C THR A 42 11.33 7.97 8.44
N ALA A 43 11.15 7.05 9.41
CA ALA A 43 12.09 5.98 9.70
C ALA A 43 12.23 4.98 8.55
N HIS A 44 11.13 4.48 7.99
CA HIS A 44 11.16 3.54 6.86
C HIS A 44 11.72 4.19 5.59
N LYS A 45 11.42 5.47 5.36
CA LYS A 45 11.98 6.22 4.23
C LYS A 45 13.49 6.39 4.37
N LYS A 46 13.97 6.76 5.56
CA LYS A 46 15.40 6.88 5.85
C LYS A 46 16.13 5.55 5.65
N GLU A 47 15.56 4.45 6.12
CA GLU A 47 16.13 3.12 5.91
C GLU A 47 16.18 2.75 4.43
N LEU A 48 15.12 3.03 3.67
CA LEU A 48 15.10 2.81 2.23
C LEU A 48 16.17 3.64 1.50
N ASP A 49 16.30 4.93 1.83
CA ASP A 49 17.30 5.82 1.25
C ASP A 49 18.74 5.33 1.57
N ASN A 50 18.98 4.89 2.80
CA ASN A 50 20.27 4.29 3.20
C ASN A 50 20.57 3.04 2.37
N ARG A 51 19.59 2.13 2.21
CA ARG A 51 19.77 0.89 1.45
C ARG A 51 20.02 1.16 -0.04
N LEU A 52 19.34 2.14 -0.62
CA LEU A 52 19.54 2.55 -2.01
C LEU A 52 20.95 3.12 -2.24
N GLU A 53 21.46 3.94 -1.31
CA GLU A 53 22.83 4.46 -1.37
C GLU A 53 23.88 3.34 -1.18
N SER A 54 23.69 2.44 -0.21
CA SER A 54 24.58 1.27 -0.03
C SER A 54 24.62 0.41 -1.29
N TYR A 55 23.45 0.12 -1.88
CA TYR A 55 23.36 -0.67 -3.12
C TYR A 55 24.01 0.02 -4.32
N LYS A 56 23.87 1.34 -4.45
CA LYS A 56 24.53 2.13 -5.51
C LYS A 56 26.05 2.03 -5.42
N ASN A 57 26.59 1.99 -4.20
CA ASN A 57 28.02 1.87 -3.94
C ASN A 57 28.53 0.42 -4.03
N ASN A 58 27.68 -0.57 -3.73
CA ASN A 58 27.98 -1.99 -3.84
C ASN A 58 26.73 -2.79 -4.26
N PRO A 59 26.52 -3.02 -5.58
CA PRO A 59 25.33 -3.72 -6.08
C PRO A 59 25.24 -5.19 -5.65
N SER A 60 26.34 -5.76 -5.19
CA SER A 60 26.42 -7.11 -4.64
C SER A 60 26.07 -7.19 -3.15
N ASP A 61 25.87 -6.05 -2.48
CA ASP A 61 25.45 -5.96 -1.08
C ASP A 61 23.95 -6.17 -0.95
N LEU A 62 23.52 -7.38 -1.29
CA LEU A 62 22.15 -7.82 -1.15
C LEU A 62 21.94 -8.28 0.29
N LEU A 63 21.03 -7.59 0.99
CA LEU A 63 20.62 -7.97 2.34
C LEU A 63 20.00 -9.36 2.31
N ASP A 64 20.64 -10.34 2.95
CA ASP A 64 20.15 -11.71 3.04
C ASP A 64 18.96 -11.78 4.02
N TRP A 65 17.80 -12.18 3.48
CA TRP A 65 16.57 -12.35 4.25
C TRP A 65 16.74 -13.31 5.43
N ASP A 66 17.53 -14.38 5.26
CA ASP A 66 17.77 -15.33 6.35
C ASP A 66 18.55 -14.72 7.51
N THR A 67 19.30 -13.65 7.27
CA THR A 67 20.09 -12.95 8.29
C THR A 67 19.25 -11.97 9.12
N VAL A 68 18.23 -11.34 8.54
CA VAL A 68 17.52 -10.22 9.19
C VAL A 68 16.10 -10.54 9.66
N LYS A 69 15.55 -11.71 9.31
CA LYS A 69 14.17 -12.09 9.64
C LYS A 69 13.83 -12.16 11.13
N ASN A 70 14.84 -12.24 12.00
CA ASN A 70 14.63 -12.36 13.45
C ASN A 70 14.49 -11.01 14.17
N ASP A 71 14.89 -9.91 13.52
CA ASP A 71 14.90 -8.56 14.09
C ASP A 71 13.77 -7.66 13.52
N TRP A 72 12.85 -8.25 12.76
CA TRP A 72 11.75 -7.57 12.06
C TRP A 72 10.38 -7.84 12.70
#